data_AF-A0A945J4D2-F1
#
_entry.id   AF-A0A945J4D2-F1
#
_cell.length_a   1.000
_cell.length_b   1.000
_cell.length_c   1.000
_cell.angle_alpha   90.00
_cell.angle_beta   90.00
_cell.angle_gamma   90.00
#
_symmetry.space_group_name_H-M   'P 1'
#
loop_
_entity.id
_entity.type
_entity.pdbx_description
1 polymer ?
#
loop_
_entity_poly.entity_id
_entity_poly.type
_entity_poly.pdbx_seq_one_letter_code
_entity_poly.pdbx_strand_id
1 'polypeptide(L)'
;MTETKLETQYRDNGDDTVTDLKNDIMWLKSDTWVTLGRLVTWHESQAMAIKMNEEKFAGYNNWRIPSASEVKHLFHISASNTDVEGCEIHIDPVFTSQCGFTTWTSQTRGAKAAMAYDLRSDFEFWLAKENDGFPSAVRFVRDNIQEEEDPDFVRVEVNKNGTIVDNKTGLMWKAVDSFIELDKWVSWDEAKTYVKNMNRVQYCGYRNWRMPTRKEAQSIYDPSSPVTDNYGDTVFLLKGFPAGCGQTCWTKTLNKSDKGLAIRFHFYNGDYKWHGIGLRSHGVRAVRSIEEDS
;
A
#
# COMPACT_ATOMS: atom_id res chain seq x y z
N MET A 1 -45.42 12.09 6.58
CA MET A 1 -44.01 12.39 6.90
C MET A 1 -43.25 12.30 5.60
N THR A 2 -42.70 13.43 5.18
CA THR A 2 -42.02 13.66 3.91
C THR A 2 -40.82 12.74 3.74
N GLU A 3 -40.82 11.99 2.63
CA GLU A 3 -39.65 11.29 2.08
C GLU A 3 -38.53 12.31 1.84
N THR A 4 -37.48 12.25 2.65
CA THR A 4 -36.23 12.94 2.35
C THR A 4 -35.54 12.14 1.26
N LYS A 5 -35.80 12.52 0.02
CA LYS A 5 -35.00 12.19 -1.17
C LYS A 5 -33.54 12.34 -0.77
N LEU A 6 -32.79 11.24 -0.68
CA LEU A 6 -31.34 11.26 -0.44
C LEU A 6 -30.73 12.21 -1.47
N GLU A 7 -30.38 13.42 -1.04
CA GLU A 7 -29.67 14.39 -1.87
C GLU A 7 -28.42 13.68 -2.40
N THR A 8 -28.27 13.73 -3.72
CA THR A 8 -27.34 12.98 -4.56
C THR A 8 -25.93 12.96 -3.99
N GLN A 9 -25.60 11.90 -3.24
CA GLN A 9 -24.26 11.68 -2.66
C GLN A 9 -23.23 11.40 -3.76
N TYR A 10 -23.69 10.89 -4.90
CA TYR A 10 -22.85 10.55 -6.04
C TYR A 10 -23.17 11.41 -7.26
N ARG A 11 -22.13 11.78 -8.00
CA ARG A 11 -22.20 12.48 -9.29
C ARG A 11 -21.44 11.69 -10.34
N ASP A 12 -22.13 11.26 -11.38
CA ASP A 12 -21.51 10.71 -12.59
C ASP A 12 -20.78 11.83 -13.34
N ASN A 13 -19.50 11.63 -13.65
CA ASN A 13 -18.68 12.62 -14.35
C ASN A 13 -18.71 12.43 -15.88
N GLY A 14 -19.31 11.34 -16.39
CA GLY A 14 -19.42 11.07 -17.83
C GLY A 14 -18.15 10.57 -18.50
N ASP A 15 -17.13 10.20 -17.72
CA ASP A 15 -15.81 9.71 -18.15
C ASP A 15 -15.45 8.37 -17.49
N ASP A 16 -16.47 7.55 -17.21
CA ASP A 16 -16.39 6.29 -16.45
C ASP A 16 -15.98 6.46 -14.97
N THR A 17 -16.03 7.68 -14.44
CA THR A 17 -15.84 7.95 -13.00
C THR A 17 -17.10 8.50 -12.33
N VAL A 18 -17.22 8.25 -11.03
CA VAL A 18 -18.30 8.72 -10.15
C VAL A 18 -17.69 9.40 -8.94
N THR A 19 -17.99 10.68 -8.73
CA THR A 19 -17.57 11.41 -7.53
C THR A 19 -18.54 11.15 -6.38
N ASP A 20 -18.01 10.72 -5.23
CA ASP A 20 -18.69 10.68 -3.94
C ASP A 20 -18.48 12.03 -3.23
N LEU A 21 -19.52 12.86 -3.24
CA LEU A 21 -19.51 14.22 -2.70
C LEU A 21 -19.47 14.24 -1.17
N LYS A 22 -19.85 13.14 -0.51
CA LYS A 22 -19.91 13.07 0.95
C LYS A 22 -18.56 12.70 1.55
N ASN A 23 -17.85 11.79 0.91
CA ASN A 23 -16.56 11.29 1.39
C ASN A 23 -15.37 11.93 0.67
N ASP A 24 -15.62 12.82 -0.30
CA ASP A 24 -14.61 13.53 -1.10
C ASP A 24 -13.62 12.57 -1.78
N ILE A 25 -14.19 11.52 -2.38
CA ILE A 25 -13.46 10.49 -3.13
C ILE A 25 -14.10 10.31 -4.51
N MET A 26 -13.36 9.72 -5.43
CA MET A 26 -13.84 9.40 -6.76
C MET A 26 -13.63 7.92 -7.05
N TRP A 27 -14.69 7.28 -7.51
CA TRP A 27 -14.76 5.87 -7.82
C TRP A 27 -14.75 5.65 -9.33
N LEU A 28 -14.25 4.51 -9.77
CA LEU A 28 -14.64 4.01 -11.09
C LEU A 28 -16.11 3.60 -11.08
N LYS A 29 -16.80 3.91 -12.18
CA LYS A 29 -18.20 3.55 -12.37
C LYS A 29 -18.37 2.02 -12.48
N SER A 30 -17.48 1.39 -13.24
CA SER A 30 -17.43 -0.06 -13.47
C SER A 30 -16.32 -0.71 -12.63
N ASP A 31 -16.58 -1.91 -12.12
CA ASP A 31 -15.55 -2.69 -11.43
C ASP A 31 -14.77 -3.58 -12.41
N THR A 32 -13.79 -4.32 -11.88
CA THR A 32 -12.99 -5.26 -12.68
C THR A 32 -13.82 -6.40 -13.28
N TRP A 33 -14.95 -6.78 -12.68
CA TRP A 33 -15.81 -7.81 -13.25
C TRP A 33 -16.47 -7.30 -14.53
N VAL A 34 -17.06 -6.10 -14.51
CA VAL A 34 -17.68 -5.48 -15.68
C VAL A 34 -16.68 -5.31 -16.82
N THR A 35 -15.44 -4.91 -16.50
CA THR A 35 -14.41 -4.60 -17.50
C THR A 35 -13.66 -5.82 -18.02
N LEU A 36 -13.43 -6.85 -17.20
CA LEU A 36 -12.64 -8.04 -17.58
C LEU A 36 -13.49 -9.30 -17.82
N GLY A 37 -14.74 -9.31 -17.34
CA GLY A 37 -15.59 -10.51 -17.33
C GLY A 37 -15.13 -11.60 -16.36
N ARG A 38 -14.22 -11.28 -15.42
CA ARG A 38 -13.72 -12.22 -14.41
C ARG A 38 -13.29 -11.51 -13.13
N LEU A 39 -13.22 -12.27 -12.05
CA LEU A 39 -12.62 -11.82 -10.79
C LEU A 39 -11.09 -11.85 -10.89
N VAL A 40 -10.43 -11.10 -10.01
CA VAL A 40 -8.98 -10.92 -10.00
C VAL A 40 -8.39 -11.26 -8.64
N THR A 41 -7.13 -11.66 -8.62
CA THR A 41 -6.40 -11.83 -7.35
C THR A 41 -6.10 -10.46 -6.73
N TRP A 42 -5.77 -10.44 -5.44
CA TRP A 42 -5.40 -9.19 -4.76
C TRP A 42 -4.10 -8.59 -5.32
N HIS A 43 -3.17 -9.43 -5.77
CA HIS A 43 -1.93 -8.95 -6.40
C HIS A 43 -2.18 -8.40 -7.79
N GLU A 44 -3.04 -9.06 -8.57
CA GLU A 44 -3.44 -8.60 -9.90
C GLU A 44 -4.14 -7.23 -9.83
N SER A 45 -5.02 -7.01 -8.84
CA SER A 45 -5.67 -5.71 -8.69
C SER A 45 -4.69 -4.58 -8.36
N GLN A 46 -3.62 -4.84 -7.61
CA GLN A 46 -2.56 -3.84 -7.43
C GLN A 46 -1.82 -3.53 -8.74
N ALA A 47 -1.49 -4.56 -9.52
CA ALA A 47 -0.84 -4.37 -10.82
C ALA A 47 -1.72 -3.57 -11.80
N MET A 48 -3.04 -3.78 -11.76
CA MET A 48 -3.99 -3.00 -12.56
C MET A 48 -4.06 -1.54 -12.13
N ALA A 49 -4.04 -1.24 -10.82
CA ALA A 49 -3.98 0.15 -10.34
C ALA A 49 -2.72 0.87 -10.85
N ILE A 50 -1.56 0.19 -10.80
CA ILE A 50 -0.30 0.73 -11.33
C ILE A 50 -0.43 1.06 -12.82
N LYS A 51 -0.89 0.10 -13.62
CA LYS A 51 -1.08 0.29 -15.06
C LYS A 51 -2.04 1.45 -15.37
N MET A 52 -3.16 1.53 -14.64
CA MET A 52 -4.14 2.60 -14.78
C MET A 52 -3.54 3.98 -14.49
N ASN A 53 -2.62 4.05 -13.54
CA ASN A 53 -1.92 5.26 -13.18
C ASN A 53 -0.86 5.67 -14.22
N GLU A 54 -0.15 4.71 -14.80
CA GLU A 54 0.78 4.94 -15.92
C GLU A 54 0.04 5.47 -17.16
N GLU A 55 -1.15 4.94 -17.44
CA GLU A 55 -2.01 5.33 -18.55
C GLU A 55 -2.79 6.64 -18.31
N LYS A 56 -2.71 7.20 -17.10
CA LYS A 56 -3.47 8.38 -16.67
C LYS A 56 -4.97 8.25 -16.94
N PHE A 57 -5.59 7.13 -16.55
CA PHE A 57 -7.02 6.89 -16.77
C PHE A 57 -7.88 8.05 -16.23
N ALA A 58 -8.83 8.54 -17.04
CA ALA A 58 -9.63 9.73 -16.78
C ALA A 58 -8.80 11.00 -16.41
N GLY A 59 -7.54 11.06 -16.87
CA GLY A 59 -6.61 12.15 -16.59
C GLY A 59 -5.85 12.02 -15.26
N TYR A 60 -5.97 10.88 -14.57
CA TYR A 60 -5.51 10.71 -13.20
C TYR A 60 -4.52 9.55 -13.02
N ASN A 61 -3.55 9.72 -12.11
CA ASN A 61 -2.42 8.80 -11.87
C ASN A 61 -2.32 8.27 -10.43
N ASN A 62 -3.39 8.36 -9.65
CA ASN A 62 -3.42 7.99 -8.22
C ASN A 62 -4.57 7.04 -7.85
N TRP A 63 -5.05 6.24 -8.81
CA TRP A 63 -6.00 5.16 -8.59
C TRP A 63 -5.43 4.09 -7.68
N ARG A 64 -6.26 3.58 -6.77
CA ARG A 64 -5.90 2.57 -5.77
C ARG A 64 -7.08 1.65 -5.45
N ILE A 65 -6.76 0.48 -4.91
CA ILE A 65 -7.77 -0.40 -4.30
C ILE A 65 -8.38 0.34 -3.10
N PRO A 66 -9.70 0.29 -2.88
CA PRO A 66 -10.35 0.99 -1.79
C PRO A 66 -9.95 0.43 -0.43
N SER A 67 -10.05 1.23 0.62
CA SER A 67 -9.97 0.80 2.01
C SER A 67 -11.31 0.25 2.49
N ALA A 68 -11.28 -0.52 3.57
CA ALA A 68 -12.42 -1.07 4.28
C ALA A 68 -13.46 0.00 4.60
N SER A 69 -13.00 1.15 5.11
CA SER A 69 -13.86 2.28 5.45
C SER A 69 -14.52 2.87 4.20
N GLU A 70 -13.79 3.01 3.10
CA GLU A 70 -14.36 3.53 1.84
C GLU A 70 -15.39 2.57 1.25
N VAL A 71 -15.11 1.25 1.22
CA VAL A 71 -16.09 0.26 0.76
C VAL A 71 -17.33 0.24 1.67
N LYS A 72 -17.15 0.41 2.98
CA LYS A 72 -18.27 0.53 3.91
C LYS A 72 -19.13 1.78 3.65
N HIS A 73 -18.53 2.87 3.19
CA HIS A 73 -19.28 4.04 2.75
C HIS A 73 -19.99 3.84 1.41
N LEU A 74 -19.45 2.98 0.54
CA LEU A 74 -20.08 2.59 -0.72
C LEU A 74 -21.37 1.77 -0.48
N PHE A 75 -21.43 0.99 0.60
CA PHE A 75 -22.59 0.19 0.97
C PHE A 75 -23.69 1.04 1.65
N HIS A 76 -24.90 0.98 1.11
CA HIS A 76 -26.10 1.61 1.67
C HIS A 76 -27.29 0.66 1.58
N ILE A 77 -27.82 0.22 2.72
CA ILE A 77 -28.92 -0.75 2.78
C ILE A 77 -30.18 -0.32 2.00
N SER A 78 -30.41 0.99 1.84
CA SER A 78 -31.52 1.53 1.07
C SER A 78 -31.24 1.69 -0.43
N ALA A 79 -30.00 1.50 -0.86
CA ALA A 79 -29.63 1.49 -2.26
C ALA A 79 -29.88 0.10 -2.84
N SER A 80 -30.17 0.06 -4.14
CA SER A 80 -30.49 -1.16 -4.87
C SER A 80 -29.85 -1.11 -6.24
N ASN A 81 -28.98 -2.07 -6.50
CA ASN A 81 -28.36 -2.34 -7.80
C ASN A 81 -28.29 -3.86 -7.97
N THR A 82 -27.86 -4.35 -9.14
CA THR A 82 -27.78 -5.79 -9.42
C THR A 82 -26.34 -6.22 -9.68
N ASP A 83 -25.95 -7.36 -9.12
CA ASP A 83 -24.70 -8.01 -9.47
C ASP A 83 -24.83 -8.91 -10.70
N VAL A 84 -23.72 -9.52 -11.12
CA VAL A 84 -23.66 -10.43 -12.26
C VAL A 84 -24.58 -11.65 -12.17
N GLU A 85 -24.91 -12.11 -10.96
CA GLU A 85 -25.84 -13.23 -10.78
C GLU A 85 -27.31 -12.75 -10.78
N GLY A 86 -27.53 -11.45 -10.97
CA GLY A 86 -28.84 -10.81 -10.90
C GLY A 86 -29.37 -10.67 -9.47
N CYS A 87 -28.54 -10.90 -8.45
CA CYS A 87 -28.90 -10.66 -7.07
C CYS A 87 -28.78 -9.18 -6.71
N GLU A 88 -29.57 -8.75 -5.73
CA GLU A 88 -29.53 -7.37 -5.24
C GLU A 88 -28.24 -7.13 -4.45
N ILE A 89 -27.61 -6.00 -4.76
CA ILE A 89 -26.50 -5.43 -4.00
C ILE A 89 -26.85 -4.02 -3.58
N HIS A 90 -26.27 -3.59 -2.47
CA HIS A 90 -26.65 -2.36 -1.79
C HIS A 90 -25.69 -1.22 -2.09
N ILE A 91 -25.49 -0.91 -3.38
CA ILE A 91 -24.72 0.24 -3.86
C ILE A 91 -25.62 1.14 -4.71
N ASP A 92 -25.24 2.41 -4.86
CA ASP A 92 -26.03 3.39 -5.61
C ASP A 92 -26.21 2.98 -7.09
N PRO A 93 -27.41 3.15 -7.68
CA PRO A 93 -27.67 2.85 -9.10
C PRO A 93 -26.81 3.62 -10.11
N VAL A 94 -26.11 4.68 -9.70
CA VAL A 94 -25.14 5.38 -10.54
C VAL A 94 -23.99 4.47 -11.00
N PHE A 95 -23.65 3.45 -10.21
CA PHE A 95 -22.62 2.48 -10.55
C PHE A 95 -23.15 1.46 -11.56
N THR A 96 -22.25 0.96 -12.41
CA THR A 96 -22.63 0.00 -13.45
C THR A 96 -23.19 -1.28 -12.82
N SER A 97 -24.42 -1.65 -13.21
CA SER A 97 -25.06 -2.91 -12.84
C SER A 97 -24.33 -4.12 -13.42
N GLN A 98 -24.71 -5.33 -13.00
CA GLN A 98 -24.06 -6.58 -13.40
C GLN A 98 -22.59 -6.65 -12.98
N CYS A 99 -22.24 -5.93 -11.91
CA CYS A 99 -20.89 -5.93 -11.34
C CYS A 99 -20.67 -7.11 -10.39
N GLY A 100 -19.44 -7.25 -9.89
CA GLY A 100 -19.13 -8.21 -8.85
C GLY A 100 -19.87 -7.88 -7.55
N PHE A 101 -20.32 -8.91 -6.85
CA PHE A 101 -20.96 -8.79 -5.54
C PHE A 101 -19.97 -8.65 -4.39
N THR A 102 -18.67 -8.87 -4.64
CA THR A 102 -17.59 -8.65 -3.67
C THR A 102 -16.55 -7.69 -4.22
N THR A 103 -15.91 -6.92 -3.34
CA THR A 103 -14.76 -6.09 -3.70
C THR A 103 -13.56 -6.30 -2.78
N TRP A 104 -12.35 -6.33 -3.33
CA TRP A 104 -11.12 -6.27 -2.53
C TRP A 104 -10.97 -4.92 -1.85
N THR A 105 -10.25 -4.96 -0.73
CA THR A 105 -9.80 -3.77 -0.02
C THR A 105 -8.27 -3.75 0.15
N SER A 106 -7.72 -2.61 0.55
CA SER A 106 -6.30 -2.43 0.87
C SER A 106 -5.91 -3.02 2.24
N GLN A 107 -6.87 -3.48 3.05
CA GLN A 107 -6.61 -4.08 4.36
C GLN A 107 -5.98 -5.46 4.17
N THR A 108 -4.87 -5.67 4.88
CA THR A 108 -4.12 -6.91 4.82
C THR A 108 -3.91 -7.48 6.22
N ARG A 109 -3.95 -8.82 6.33
CA ARG A 109 -3.61 -9.56 7.55
C ARG A 109 -2.30 -10.31 7.29
N GLY A 110 -1.21 -9.56 7.44
CA GLY A 110 0.13 -10.03 7.10
C GLY A 110 0.27 -10.35 5.61
N ALA A 111 1.12 -11.32 5.29
CA ALA A 111 1.43 -11.69 3.91
C ALA A 111 0.34 -12.45 3.19
N LYS A 112 -0.44 -13.24 3.92
CA LYS A 112 -1.22 -14.29 3.29
C LYS A 112 -2.61 -13.85 2.94
N ALA A 113 -3.18 -12.84 3.61
CA ALA A 113 -4.57 -12.50 3.43
C ALA A 113 -4.82 -11.00 3.21
N ALA A 114 -5.82 -10.72 2.40
CA ALA A 114 -6.43 -9.41 2.23
C ALA A 114 -7.92 -9.50 2.55
N MET A 115 -8.50 -8.37 2.93
CA MET A 115 -9.92 -8.30 3.25
C MET A 115 -10.71 -8.04 1.96
N ALA A 116 -11.73 -8.83 1.74
CA ALA A 116 -12.79 -8.57 0.78
C ALA A 116 -14.08 -8.22 1.52
N TYR A 117 -14.98 -7.55 0.83
CA TYR A 117 -16.24 -7.08 1.37
C TYR A 117 -17.38 -7.53 0.46
N ASP A 118 -18.46 -8.07 1.04
CA ASP A 118 -19.67 -8.50 0.35
C ASP A 118 -20.71 -7.37 0.34
N LEU A 119 -21.04 -6.90 -0.86
CA LEU A 119 -21.99 -5.82 -1.11
C LEU A 119 -23.46 -6.28 -1.05
N ARG A 120 -23.72 -7.59 -0.90
CA ARG A 120 -25.07 -8.13 -0.64
C ARG A 120 -25.45 -8.04 0.83
N SER A 121 -24.48 -8.17 1.74
CA SER A 121 -24.77 -8.50 3.15
C SER A 121 -24.06 -7.65 4.21
N ASP A 122 -23.34 -6.59 3.82
CA ASP A 122 -22.49 -5.79 4.74
C ASP A 122 -21.51 -6.69 5.52
N PHE A 123 -20.80 -7.56 4.80
CA PHE A 123 -19.96 -8.57 5.42
C PHE A 123 -18.49 -8.48 4.99
N GLU A 124 -17.61 -8.36 5.98
CA GLU A 124 -16.16 -8.35 5.82
C GLU A 124 -15.59 -9.75 6.02
N PHE A 125 -14.73 -10.20 5.10
CA PHE A 125 -14.08 -11.50 5.21
C PHE A 125 -12.64 -11.47 4.69
N TRP A 126 -11.83 -12.42 5.17
CA TRP A 126 -10.41 -12.48 4.87
C TRP A 126 -10.12 -13.64 3.94
N LEU A 127 -9.54 -13.31 2.79
CA LEU A 127 -9.19 -14.27 1.77
C LEU A 127 -7.68 -14.27 1.55
N ALA A 128 -7.14 -15.40 1.13
CA ALA A 128 -5.73 -15.47 0.81
C ALA A 128 -5.39 -14.68 -0.46
N LYS A 129 -4.32 -13.86 -0.43
CA LYS A 129 -3.93 -12.96 -1.53
C LYS A 129 -3.57 -13.70 -2.82
N GLU A 130 -2.97 -14.88 -2.64
CA GLU A 130 -2.51 -15.80 -3.70
C GLU A 130 -3.60 -16.81 -4.11
N ASN A 131 -4.79 -16.76 -3.52
CA ASN A 131 -5.79 -17.80 -3.72
C ASN A 131 -6.61 -17.55 -4.98
N ASP A 132 -6.35 -18.33 -6.03
CA ASP A 132 -7.13 -18.37 -7.27
C ASP A 132 -8.54 -18.98 -7.06
N GLY A 133 -8.80 -19.65 -5.94
CA GLY A 133 -10.09 -20.29 -5.65
C GLY A 133 -11.19 -19.36 -5.16
N PHE A 134 -10.82 -18.20 -4.62
CA PHE A 134 -11.78 -17.19 -4.12
C PHE A 134 -11.29 -15.76 -4.46
N PRO A 135 -11.20 -15.40 -5.75
CA PRO A 135 -10.90 -14.04 -6.18
C PRO A 135 -12.09 -13.10 -5.89
N SER A 136 -11.86 -11.79 -5.99
CA SER A 136 -12.89 -10.77 -5.80
C SER A 136 -12.77 -9.70 -6.88
N ALA A 137 -13.84 -8.94 -7.14
CA ALA A 137 -13.75 -7.80 -8.05
C ALA A 137 -13.07 -6.62 -7.33
N VAL A 138 -12.77 -5.55 -8.05
CA VAL A 138 -12.32 -4.28 -7.46
C VAL A 138 -12.98 -3.13 -8.15
N ARG A 139 -13.57 -2.23 -7.37
CA ARG A 139 -13.92 -0.89 -7.83
C ARG A 139 -12.85 0.07 -7.34
N PHE A 140 -11.94 0.47 -8.24
CA PHE A 140 -10.86 1.37 -7.88
C PHE A 140 -11.41 2.73 -7.44
N VAL A 141 -10.67 3.35 -6.53
CA VAL A 141 -11.00 4.64 -5.93
C VAL A 141 -9.75 5.52 -5.92
N ARG A 142 -9.95 6.83 -5.87
CA ARG A 142 -8.92 7.82 -5.60
C ARG A 142 -9.49 8.92 -4.70
N ASP A 143 -8.60 9.69 -4.09
CA ASP A 143 -8.99 10.90 -3.36
C ASP A 143 -9.41 11.99 -4.36
N ASN A 144 -10.48 12.74 -4.07
CA ASN A 144 -10.95 13.82 -4.94
C ASN A 144 -10.16 15.12 -4.73
N ILE A 145 -9.39 15.19 -3.63
CA ILE A 145 -8.33 16.17 -3.46
C ILE A 145 -7.34 15.93 -4.61
N GLN A 146 -7.34 16.84 -5.58
CA GLN A 146 -6.12 17.11 -6.32
C GLN A 146 -5.16 17.61 -5.24
N GLU A 147 -4.30 16.73 -4.70
CA GLU A 147 -2.96 17.22 -4.37
C GLU A 147 -2.55 17.86 -5.69
N GLU A 148 -2.50 19.20 -5.74
CA GLU A 148 -1.74 19.90 -6.76
C GLU A 148 -0.33 19.34 -6.55
N GLU A 149 -0.06 18.19 -7.16
CA GLU A 149 1.29 17.66 -7.28
C GLU A 149 1.97 18.74 -8.09
N ASP A 150 2.66 19.62 -7.37
CA ASP A 150 3.64 20.51 -7.96
C ASP A 150 4.43 19.61 -8.93
N PRO A 151 4.37 19.85 -10.25
CA PRO A 151 5.02 19.00 -11.22
C PRO A 151 6.54 18.94 -10.99
N ASP A 152 7.08 19.89 -10.22
CA ASP A 152 8.47 19.94 -9.80
C ASP A 152 8.71 19.28 -8.42
N PHE A 153 7.68 18.70 -7.78
CA PHE A 153 7.84 17.98 -6.50
C PHE A 153 8.66 16.71 -6.68
N VAL A 154 9.91 16.78 -6.24
CA VAL A 154 10.80 15.62 -6.19
C VAL A 154 10.53 14.86 -4.89
N ARG A 155 9.79 13.74 -4.97
CA ARG A 155 9.56 12.88 -3.80
C ARG A 155 10.86 12.31 -3.24
N VAL A 156 11.72 11.75 -4.10
CA VAL A 156 12.94 11.03 -3.71
C VAL A 156 14.16 11.79 -4.22
N GLU A 157 14.98 12.28 -3.30
CA GLU A 157 16.26 12.95 -3.61
C GLU A 157 17.44 12.07 -3.16
N VAL A 158 18.29 11.68 -4.10
CA VAL A 158 19.48 10.84 -3.83
C VAL A 158 20.71 11.71 -3.62
N ASN A 159 21.27 11.69 -2.42
CA ASN A 159 22.44 12.48 -2.07
C ASN A 159 23.74 11.73 -2.37
N LYS A 160 24.78 12.47 -2.78
CA LYS A 160 26.12 11.93 -3.07
C LYS A 160 26.83 11.32 -1.86
N ASN A 161 26.36 11.61 -0.64
CA ASN A 161 26.91 11.06 0.60
C ASN A 161 26.37 9.66 0.95
N GLY A 162 25.49 9.07 0.12
CA GLY A 162 24.89 7.77 0.38
C GLY A 162 23.63 7.83 1.24
N THR A 163 22.95 8.97 1.28
CA THR A 163 21.62 9.13 1.87
C THR A 163 20.56 9.38 0.79
N ILE A 164 19.31 9.07 1.11
CA ILE A 164 18.15 9.31 0.26
C ILE A 164 17.11 10.06 1.09
N VAL A 165 16.61 11.19 0.61
CA VAL A 165 15.55 11.95 1.25
C VAL A 165 14.21 11.60 0.59
N ASP A 166 13.20 11.28 1.41
CA ASP A 166 11.81 11.14 0.99
C ASP A 166 11.03 12.38 1.46
N ASN A 167 10.90 13.36 0.57
CA ASN A 167 10.25 14.64 0.84
C ASN A 167 8.76 14.49 1.16
N LYS A 168 8.11 13.38 0.74
CA LYS A 168 6.72 13.10 1.09
C LYS A 168 6.55 12.70 2.55
N THR A 169 7.56 12.04 3.15
CA THR A 169 7.48 11.57 4.54
C THR A 169 8.34 12.35 5.52
N GLY A 170 9.18 13.28 5.04
CA GLY A 170 10.15 14.00 5.87
C GLY A 170 11.22 13.07 6.47
N LEU A 171 11.49 11.95 5.80
CA LEU A 171 12.45 10.94 6.25
C LEU A 171 13.71 10.96 5.40
N MET A 172 14.84 10.71 6.06
CA MET A 172 16.10 10.46 5.39
C MET A 172 16.55 9.02 5.68
N TRP A 173 16.87 8.31 4.61
CA TRP A 173 17.24 6.91 4.59
C TRP A 173 18.72 6.75 4.24
N LYS A 174 19.34 5.69 4.77
CA LYS A 174 20.61 5.22 4.23
C LYS A 174 20.36 4.53 2.89
N ALA A 175 21.12 4.90 1.86
CA ALA A 175 20.94 4.40 0.51
C ALA A 175 21.24 2.90 0.37
N VAL A 176 22.20 2.35 1.12
CA VAL A 176 22.44 0.90 1.17
C VAL A 176 22.07 0.36 2.54
N ASP A 177 21.44 -0.82 2.56
CA ASP A 177 21.07 -1.48 3.82
C ASP A 177 22.28 -2.20 4.45
N SER A 178 22.07 -2.75 5.63
CA SER A 178 23.11 -3.51 6.33
C SER A 178 23.51 -4.79 5.61
N PHE A 179 22.64 -5.33 4.74
CA PHE A 179 22.93 -6.56 4.03
C PHE A 179 24.00 -6.31 2.96
N ILE A 180 23.81 -5.27 2.13
CA ILE A 180 24.81 -4.83 1.14
C ILE A 180 26.14 -4.51 1.83
N GLU A 181 26.11 -3.74 2.92
CA GLU A 181 27.35 -3.24 3.55
C GLU A 181 28.12 -4.31 4.33
N LEU A 182 27.42 -5.26 4.96
CA LEU A 182 28.05 -6.31 5.77
C LEU A 182 28.20 -7.65 5.03
N ASP A 183 27.65 -7.75 3.82
CA ASP A 183 27.54 -8.97 3.01
C ASP A 183 26.99 -10.17 3.82
N LYS A 184 25.99 -9.89 4.67
CA LYS A 184 25.34 -10.92 5.50
C LYS A 184 24.00 -10.47 6.07
N TRP A 185 23.17 -11.46 6.35
CA TRP A 185 21.99 -11.28 7.19
C TRP A 185 22.37 -11.07 8.66
N VAL A 186 21.58 -10.28 9.36
CA VAL A 186 21.83 -9.92 10.77
C VAL A 186 20.64 -10.29 11.64
N SER A 187 20.91 -10.54 12.92
CA SER A 187 19.85 -10.61 13.93
C SER A 187 19.29 -9.23 14.22
N TRP A 188 18.17 -9.16 14.93
CA TRP A 188 17.59 -7.87 15.31
C TRP A 188 18.53 -7.08 16.24
N ASP A 189 19.22 -7.76 17.16
CA ASP A 189 20.20 -7.12 18.05
C ASP A 189 21.47 -6.67 17.30
N GLU A 190 21.90 -7.43 16.30
CA GLU A 190 22.99 -7.03 15.40
C GLU A 190 22.59 -5.82 14.55
N ALA A 191 21.36 -5.79 14.02
CA ALA A 191 20.79 -4.63 13.32
C ALA A 191 20.74 -3.39 14.22
N LYS A 192 20.34 -3.54 15.48
CA LYS A 192 20.36 -2.45 16.46
C LYS A 192 21.79 -1.97 16.75
N THR A 193 22.74 -2.89 16.83
CA THR A 193 24.17 -2.59 17.03
C THR A 193 24.76 -1.88 15.82
N TYR A 194 24.40 -2.30 14.61
CA TYR A 194 24.76 -1.66 13.35
C TYR A 194 24.36 -0.18 13.35
N VAL A 195 23.09 0.13 13.63
CA VAL A 195 22.60 1.52 13.70
C VAL A 195 23.28 2.31 14.83
N LYS A 196 23.52 1.69 16.00
CA LYS A 196 24.28 2.35 17.09
C LYS A 196 25.70 2.73 16.65
N ASN A 197 26.37 1.86 15.91
CA ASN A 197 27.71 2.12 15.40
C ASN A 197 27.70 3.26 14.37
N MET A 198 26.71 3.29 13.47
CA MET A 198 26.52 4.42 12.55
C MET A 198 26.40 5.76 13.29
N ASN A 199 25.63 5.80 14.39
CA ASN A 199 25.49 7.01 15.20
C ASN A 199 26.78 7.41 15.90
N ARG A 200 27.60 6.44 16.33
CA ARG A 200 28.92 6.73 16.94
C ARG A 200 29.88 7.38 15.96
N VAL A 201 29.89 6.90 14.71
CA VAL A 201 30.75 7.44 13.64
C VAL A 201 30.15 8.66 12.95
N GLN A 202 28.98 9.14 13.40
CA GLN A 202 28.25 10.25 12.79
C GLN A 202 28.08 10.06 11.28
N TYR A 203 27.53 8.92 10.86
CA TYR A 203 27.35 8.65 9.44
C TYR A 203 26.62 9.80 8.74
N CYS A 204 27.28 10.39 7.73
CA CYS A 204 26.84 11.60 7.02
C CYS A 204 26.57 12.82 7.91
N GLY A 205 27.29 12.96 9.03
CA GLY A 205 27.14 14.07 9.98
C GLY A 205 26.07 13.86 11.05
N TYR A 206 25.32 12.76 11.01
CA TYR A 206 24.13 12.57 11.84
C TYR A 206 24.29 11.47 12.91
N ARG A 207 23.63 11.69 14.07
CA ARG A 207 23.68 10.80 15.25
C ARG A 207 22.32 10.22 15.66
N ASN A 208 21.26 10.51 14.92
CA ASN A 208 19.88 10.13 15.20
C ASN A 208 19.33 9.05 14.23
N TRP A 209 20.21 8.25 13.64
CA TRP A 209 19.81 7.08 12.86
C TRP A 209 19.11 6.05 13.76
N ARG A 210 18.08 5.40 13.21
CA ARG A 210 17.30 4.37 13.89
C ARG A 210 16.85 3.30 12.90
N MET A 211 16.41 2.16 13.44
CA MET A 211 15.69 1.17 12.66
C MET A 211 14.30 1.74 12.29
N PRO A 212 13.74 1.36 11.12
CA PRO A 212 12.44 1.86 10.67
C PRO A 212 11.31 1.21 11.47
N THR A 213 10.16 1.88 11.58
CA THR A 213 8.89 1.23 11.94
C THR A 213 8.37 0.41 10.76
N ARG A 214 7.37 -0.45 11.02
CA ARG A 214 6.59 -1.09 9.96
C ARG A 214 6.06 -0.09 8.91
N LYS A 215 5.48 1.04 9.35
CA LYS A 215 4.88 2.03 8.43
C LYS A 215 5.94 2.74 7.58
N GLU A 216 7.10 3.03 8.16
CA GLU A 216 8.23 3.63 7.42
C GLU A 216 8.84 2.65 6.42
N ALA A 217 9.01 1.37 6.79
CA ALA A 217 9.45 0.36 5.82
C ALA A 217 8.44 0.19 4.68
N GLN A 218 7.14 0.28 5.00
CA GLN A 218 6.07 0.26 4.00
C GLN A 218 6.05 1.50 3.11
N SER A 219 6.48 2.68 3.59
CA SER A 219 6.41 3.92 2.79
C SER A 219 7.42 3.95 1.64
N ILE A 220 8.49 3.16 1.73
CA ILE A 220 9.49 3.01 0.67
C ILE A 220 9.24 1.80 -0.25
N TYR A 221 8.19 1.01 0.01
CA TYR A 221 7.75 -0.06 -0.88
C TYR A 221 6.91 0.53 -2.01
N ASP A 222 7.28 0.24 -3.24
CA ASP A 222 6.61 0.74 -4.43
C ASP A 222 6.52 -0.36 -5.51
N PRO A 223 5.36 -1.03 -5.63
CA PRO A 223 5.19 -2.12 -6.58
C PRO A 223 5.30 -1.70 -8.06
N SER A 224 5.31 -0.39 -8.37
CA SER A 224 5.58 0.12 -9.72
C SER A 224 7.08 0.28 -10.04
N SER A 225 7.95 0.12 -9.04
CA SER A 225 9.38 0.35 -9.15
C SER A 225 10.17 -0.92 -8.80
N PRO A 226 10.31 -1.85 -9.76
CA PRO A 226 11.07 -3.08 -9.57
C PRO A 226 12.58 -2.81 -9.55
N VAL A 227 13.27 -3.46 -8.63
CA VAL A 227 14.73 -3.40 -8.45
C VAL A 227 15.24 -4.82 -8.23
N THR A 228 16.39 -5.17 -8.77
CA THR A 228 17.01 -6.47 -8.54
C THR A 228 17.64 -6.54 -7.15
N ASP A 229 17.37 -7.60 -6.41
CA ASP A 229 17.98 -7.87 -5.10
C ASP A 229 19.38 -8.50 -5.26
N ASN A 230 20.01 -8.94 -4.15
CA ASN A 230 21.34 -9.56 -4.20
C ASN A 230 21.36 -10.98 -4.80
N TYR A 231 20.22 -11.66 -4.87
CA TYR A 231 20.10 -13.03 -5.38
C TYR A 231 19.65 -13.07 -6.86
N GLY A 232 19.34 -11.91 -7.45
CA GLY A 232 18.81 -11.79 -8.81
C GLY A 232 17.28 -11.78 -8.87
N ASP A 233 16.60 -11.82 -7.72
CA ASP A 233 15.15 -11.73 -7.62
C ASP A 233 14.67 -10.26 -7.72
N THR A 234 13.39 -10.08 -8.05
CA THR A 234 12.77 -8.75 -8.10
C THR A 234 12.27 -8.35 -6.72
N VAL A 235 12.58 -7.14 -6.28
CA VAL A 235 11.98 -6.49 -5.12
C VAL A 235 11.45 -5.11 -5.51
N PHE A 236 10.58 -4.54 -4.70
CA PHE A 236 9.88 -3.30 -5.02
C PHE A 236 10.24 -2.22 -4.00
N LEU A 237 10.93 -1.19 -4.49
CA LEU A 237 11.39 -0.04 -3.70
C LEU A 237 11.18 1.24 -4.51
N LEU A 238 10.90 2.34 -3.82
CA LEU A 238 10.81 3.66 -4.45
C LEU A 238 11.99 3.91 -5.39
N LYS A 239 11.69 4.51 -6.54
CA LYS A 239 12.69 4.88 -7.54
C LYS A 239 13.75 5.79 -6.91
N GLY A 240 15.02 5.39 -7.02
CA GLY A 240 16.17 6.08 -6.42
C GLY A 240 16.92 5.23 -5.38
N PHE A 241 16.27 4.20 -4.84
CA PHE A 241 16.94 3.20 -4.00
C PHE A 241 17.77 2.23 -4.86
N PRO A 242 18.99 1.86 -4.42
CA PRO A 242 19.89 1.01 -5.21
C PRO A 242 19.48 -0.46 -5.19
N ALA A 243 19.90 -1.18 -6.23
CA ALA A 243 19.82 -2.63 -6.34
C ALA A 243 20.75 -3.36 -5.34
N GLY A 244 20.55 -4.66 -5.21
CA GLY A 244 21.34 -5.53 -4.33
C GLY A 244 20.89 -5.53 -2.87
N CYS A 245 19.79 -4.84 -2.52
CA CYS A 245 19.31 -4.82 -1.15
C CYS A 245 18.78 -6.19 -0.71
N GLY A 246 18.74 -6.43 0.59
CA GLY A 246 18.06 -7.59 1.13
C GLY A 246 16.56 -7.54 0.86
N GLN A 247 15.96 -8.68 0.49
CA GLN A 247 14.51 -8.82 0.29
C GLN A 247 13.66 -8.45 1.52
N THR A 248 14.28 -8.43 2.70
CA THR A 248 13.61 -8.28 3.98
C THR A 248 14.35 -7.34 4.92
N CYS A 249 13.58 -6.53 5.64
CA CYS A 249 14.10 -5.53 6.58
C CYS A 249 13.53 -5.76 7.97
N TRP A 250 14.40 -5.82 8.98
CA TRP A 250 14.03 -5.67 10.38
C TRP A 250 13.45 -4.29 10.65
N THR A 251 12.42 -4.25 11.47
CA THR A 251 11.84 -2.99 11.97
C THR A 251 12.03 -2.89 13.48
N LYS A 252 11.92 -1.67 14.05
CA LYS A 252 11.89 -1.46 15.50
C LYS A 252 10.58 -1.90 16.16
N THR A 253 9.58 -2.33 15.38
CA THR A 253 8.25 -2.67 15.88
C THR A 253 8.28 -4.04 16.58
N LEU A 254 8.34 -4.04 17.92
CA LEU A 254 8.30 -5.25 18.76
C LEU A 254 6.87 -5.71 19.06
N ASN A 255 6.68 -7.00 19.30
CA ASN A 255 5.40 -7.55 19.70
C ASN A 255 5.10 -7.13 21.15
N LYS A 256 3.83 -6.78 21.41
CA LYS A 256 3.40 -6.29 22.73
C LYS A 256 3.47 -7.38 23.81
N SER A 257 3.16 -8.62 23.45
CA SER A 257 3.08 -9.74 24.39
C SER A 257 4.36 -10.57 24.39
N ASP A 258 4.89 -10.88 23.20
CA ASP A 258 6.11 -11.69 23.06
C ASP A 258 7.32 -10.82 22.70
N LYS A 259 8.10 -10.45 23.70
CA LYS A 259 9.29 -9.58 23.51
C LYS A 259 10.40 -10.25 22.69
N GLY A 260 10.32 -11.54 22.40
CA GLY A 260 11.22 -12.26 21.50
C GLY A 260 10.90 -12.04 20.01
N LEU A 261 9.84 -11.30 19.69
CA LEU A 261 9.40 -11.09 18.31
C LEU A 261 9.48 -9.61 17.88
N ALA A 262 10.03 -9.39 16.69
CA ALA A 262 9.98 -8.12 15.98
C ALA A 262 9.31 -8.28 14.62
N ILE A 263 8.75 -7.19 14.08
CA ILE A 263 8.24 -7.19 12.71
C ILE A 263 9.42 -7.17 11.73
N ARG A 264 9.40 -8.09 10.77
CA ARG A 264 10.11 -8.01 9.51
C ARG A 264 9.15 -7.55 8.41
N PHE A 265 9.61 -6.63 7.57
CA PHE A 265 8.94 -6.21 6.32
C PHE A 265 9.60 -6.90 5.11
N HIS A 266 8.83 -7.23 4.07
CA HIS A 266 9.31 -7.91 2.88
C HIS A 266 9.02 -7.08 1.62
N PHE A 267 10.07 -6.71 0.89
CA PHE A 267 9.98 -5.85 -0.29
C PHE A 267 9.55 -6.57 -1.57
N TYR A 268 9.44 -7.90 -1.56
CA TYR A 268 8.93 -8.67 -2.70
C TYR A 268 7.42 -8.49 -2.90
N ASN A 269 6.66 -8.42 -1.80
CA ASN A 269 5.19 -8.43 -1.83
C ASN A 269 4.55 -7.40 -0.89
N GLY A 270 5.36 -6.55 -0.26
CA GLY A 270 4.92 -5.55 0.72
C GLY A 270 4.42 -6.14 2.03
N ASP A 271 4.73 -7.41 2.32
CA ASP A 271 4.27 -8.09 3.51
C ASP A 271 5.02 -7.69 4.78
N TYR A 272 4.45 -8.07 5.92
CA TYR A 272 5.17 -8.06 7.19
C TYR A 272 4.72 -9.20 8.10
N LYS A 273 5.66 -9.73 8.90
CA LYS A 273 5.43 -10.83 9.85
C LYS A 273 6.23 -10.64 11.13
N TRP A 274 5.73 -11.24 12.21
CA TRP A 274 6.51 -11.43 13.43
C TRP A 274 7.61 -12.48 13.20
N HIS A 275 8.81 -12.18 13.67
CA HIS A 275 9.95 -13.08 13.57
C HIS A 275 10.83 -13.01 14.81
N GLY A 276 11.44 -14.14 15.14
CA GLY A 276 12.31 -14.28 16.31
C GLY A 276 13.53 -13.37 16.20
N ILE A 277 13.71 -12.48 17.18
CA ILE A 277 14.78 -11.46 17.16
C ILE A 277 16.20 -12.04 17.10
N GLY A 278 16.37 -13.30 17.54
CA GLY A 278 17.65 -14.01 17.50
C GLY A 278 18.03 -14.60 16.13
N LEU A 279 17.10 -14.62 15.16
CA LEU A 279 17.36 -15.18 13.83
C LEU A 279 18.21 -14.21 12.98
N ARG A 280 19.29 -14.70 12.39
CA ARG A 280 20.09 -13.95 11.41
C ARG A 280 19.52 -14.10 10.00
N SER A 281 18.39 -13.48 9.74
CA SER A 281 17.62 -13.70 8.50
C SER A 281 17.24 -12.44 7.74
N HIS A 282 17.44 -11.25 8.31
CA HIS A 282 16.97 -9.99 7.72
C HIS A 282 18.03 -8.89 7.81
N GLY A 283 17.96 -7.94 6.88
CA GLY A 283 18.81 -6.76 6.88
C GLY A 283 18.17 -5.64 7.69
N VAL A 284 18.82 -4.50 7.78
CA VAL A 284 18.18 -3.27 8.26
C VAL A 284 18.61 -2.09 7.42
N ARG A 285 17.64 -1.26 7.04
CA ARG A 285 17.89 0.02 6.39
C ARG A 285 17.66 1.14 7.39
N ALA A 286 18.73 1.81 7.79
CA ALA A 286 18.64 2.89 8.76
C ALA A 286 17.85 4.07 8.20
N VAL A 287 17.03 4.67 9.07
CA VAL A 287 16.21 5.85 8.77
C VAL A 287 16.35 6.87 9.88
N ARG A 288 16.17 8.14 9.57
CA ARG A 288 16.01 9.23 10.54
C ARG A 288 14.91 10.18 10.08
N SER A 289 14.40 10.97 11.01
CA SER A 289 13.54 12.11 10.68
C SER A 289 14.42 13.31 10.31
N ILE A 290 14.01 14.07 9.30
CA ILE A 290 14.59 15.39 9.01
C ILE A 290 14.00 16.33 10.06
N GLU A 291 14.86 16.94 10.85
CA GLU A 291 14.42 17.99 11.77
C GLU A 291 14.41 19.26 10.91
N GLU A 292 13.27 19.96 10.85
CA GLU A 292 13.27 21.33 10.32
C GLU A 292 14.12 22.15 11.30
N ASP A 293 15.19 22.78 10.79
CA ASP A 293 15.97 23.72 11.57
C ASP A 293 15.05 24.89 11.94
N SER A 294 14.50 24.87 13.16
CA SER A 294 13.74 25.95 13.79
C SER A 294 14.67 27.00 14.38
#